data_AF-A0A0W0YW58-F1
#
_entry.id   AF-A0A0W0YW58-F1
#
_cell.length_a   1.000
_cell.length_b   1.000
_cell.length_c   1.000
_cell.angle_alpha   90.00
_cell.angle_beta   90.00
_cell.angle_gamma   90.00
#
_symmetry.space_group_name_H-M   'P 1'
#
loop_
_entity.id
_entity.type
_entity.pdbx_description
1 polymer ?
#
loop_
_entity_poly.entity_id
_entity_poly.type
_entity_poly.pdbx_seq_one_letter_code
_entity_poly.pdbx_strand_id
1 'polypeptide(L)'
;MKKMIQGLALACCCVLWSCVVLADKPYNELEIRQATLTQYPEIIRIPEDGVEVTIGDLHGNALKLLYFLISNDVITVSRENYRRFVAIYGKNPEKLTEKDLVLFHDMLDAASVNTRHKIRFLGDDLCDRGMNDYYTLSIYKKLDTAGVAFDIVLSNHGHFFLTALERDEPSFDYNPYGEGRHESTVRSMLNMGKLIARGLVDKRDILDTIQTQYLKHLVLPGYVLNEKKQEITIYSHAPLDLAMLAALAEDLNLPFRDSDLKSLAESFDGINRQIHQWIMAHTLTAHYRELKEKHEEQGRSSPLADVLWNRNYTILEREHHPKGKAYSVSYVHGHDSTSNVFDLDNVFGKGDRHHYGPYAVHLTHS
;
A
#
# COMPACT_ATOMS: atom_id res chain seq x y z
N MET A 1 -24.08 84.91 25.24
CA MET A 1 -25.46 84.64 24.79
C MET A 1 -25.44 83.48 23.80
N LYS A 2 -26.12 82.36 24.15
CA LYS A 2 -26.64 81.25 23.30
C LYS A 2 -25.66 80.50 22.38
N LYS A 3 -25.65 79.18 22.21
CA LYS A 3 -26.33 77.97 22.73
C LYS A 3 -25.49 76.83 22.10
N MET A 4 -24.87 75.94 22.87
CA MET A 4 -25.30 74.55 23.07
C MET A 4 -25.93 73.87 21.83
N ILE A 5 -25.25 72.85 21.27
CA ILE A 5 -25.83 71.61 20.71
C ILE A 5 -24.72 70.54 20.82
N GLN A 6 -25.02 69.49 21.57
CA GLN A 6 -24.27 68.25 21.68
C GLN A 6 -24.64 67.35 20.49
N GLY A 7 -23.64 66.82 19.78
CA GLY A 7 -23.79 65.80 18.75
C GLY A 7 -23.23 64.48 19.25
N LEU A 8 -24.13 63.53 19.51
CA LEU A 8 -23.84 62.12 19.81
C LEU A 8 -23.16 61.47 18.59
N ALA A 9 -21.90 61.03 18.73
CA ALA A 9 -21.26 60.18 17.73
C ALA A 9 -21.32 58.73 18.23
N LEU A 10 -22.30 57.99 17.70
CA LEU A 10 -22.38 56.53 17.82
C LEU A 10 -21.29 55.94 16.90
N ALA A 11 -20.16 55.54 17.46
CA ALA A 11 -19.16 54.77 16.71
C ALA A 11 -19.61 53.31 16.68
N CYS A 12 -20.23 52.91 15.57
CA CYS A 12 -20.45 51.51 15.22
C CYS A 12 -19.11 50.78 15.17
N CYS A 13 -18.85 49.90 16.14
CA CYS A 13 -17.86 48.83 16.00
C CYS A 13 -18.34 47.85 14.92
N CYS A 14 -17.97 48.09 13.67
CA CYS A 14 -17.98 47.06 12.65
C CYS A 14 -16.88 46.05 13.01
N VAL A 15 -17.25 45.00 13.72
CA VAL A 15 -16.43 43.79 13.83
C VAL A 15 -16.43 43.15 12.45
N LEU A 16 -15.40 43.45 11.66
CA LEU A 16 -15.08 42.71 10.45
C LEU A 16 -14.66 41.30 10.86
N TRP A 17 -15.63 40.38 10.92
CA TRP A 17 -15.33 38.95 10.80
C TRP A 17 -14.76 38.73 9.41
N SER A 18 -13.43 38.69 9.30
CA SER A 18 -12.78 38.08 8.17
C SER A 18 -13.15 36.59 8.19
N CYS A 19 -14.19 36.22 7.44
CA CYS A 19 -14.35 34.86 6.98
C CYS A 19 -13.11 34.53 6.16
N VAL A 20 -12.10 33.97 6.81
CA VAL A 20 -11.09 33.18 6.11
C VAL A 20 -11.89 32.04 5.50
N VAL A 21 -12.19 32.17 4.21
CA VAL A 21 -12.64 31.04 3.40
C VAL A 21 -11.48 30.06 3.48
N LEU A 22 -11.61 29.07 4.38
CA LEU A 22 -10.75 27.90 4.37
C LEU A 22 -10.93 27.31 2.98
N ALA A 23 -9.91 27.48 2.13
CA ALA A 23 -9.91 26.83 0.83
C ALA A 23 -10.10 25.34 1.07
N ASP A 24 -11.09 24.74 0.43
CA ASP A 24 -11.33 23.29 0.53
C ASP A 24 -10.02 22.58 0.17
N LYS A 25 -9.59 21.67 1.06
CA LYS A 25 -8.40 20.86 0.78
C LYS A 25 -8.62 20.06 -0.52
N PRO A 26 -7.56 19.88 -1.33
CA PRO A 26 -7.66 19.02 -2.50
C PRO A 26 -8.05 17.59 -2.08
N TYR A 27 -8.76 16.89 -2.96
CA TYR A 27 -9.24 15.53 -2.66
C TYR A 27 -8.09 14.52 -2.49
N ASN A 28 -7.05 14.70 -3.31
CA ASN A 28 -5.82 13.92 -3.32
C ASN A 28 -4.63 14.84 -3.03
N GLU A 29 -3.76 14.45 -2.10
CA GLU A 29 -2.53 15.17 -1.74
C GLU A 29 -1.32 14.24 -1.81
N LEU A 30 -0.19 14.75 -2.33
CA LEU A 30 1.09 14.06 -2.29
C LEU A 30 2.03 14.81 -1.34
N GLU A 31 2.39 14.17 -0.24
CA GLU A 31 3.38 14.68 0.69
C GLU A 31 4.72 13.99 0.46
N ILE A 32 5.77 14.78 0.20
CA ILE A 32 7.14 14.29 0.06
C ILE A 32 8.05 15.02 1.05
N ARG A 33 8.84 14.26 1.81
CA ARG A 33 9.86 14.80 2.71
C ARG A 33 11.10 13.92 2.73
N GLN A 34 12.23 14.46 3.15
CA GLN A 34 13.43 13.65 3.37
C GLN A 34 13.30 12.87 4.68
N ALA A 35 13.72 11.62 4.66
CA ALA A 35 13.67 10.73 5.81
C ALA A 35 14.91 9.83 5.88
N THR A 36 15.21 9.32 7.08
CA THR A 36 16.25 8.31 7.32
C THR A 36 15.64 7.12 8.05
N LEU A 37 15.50 5.95 7.41
CA LEU A 37 14.90 4.74 7.99
C LEU A 37 15.62 4.22 9.23
N THR A 38 16.91 4.50 9.39
CA THR A 38 17.67 4.06 10.57
C THR A 38 17.53 5.02 11.75
N GLN A 39 16.77 6.10 11.59
CA GLN A 39 16.46 7.08 12.63
C GLN A 39 14.96 7.05 12.91
N TYR A 40 14.59 7.26 14.18
CA TYR A 40 13.19 7.38 14.55
C TYR A 40 12.55 8.58 13.83
N PRO A 41 11.30 8.48 13.34
CA PRO A 41 10.62 9.62 12.71
C PRO A 41 10.55 10.83 13.65
N GLU A 42 11.14 11.96 13.24
CA GLU A 42 11.03 13.21 14.01
C GLU A 42 9.71 13.94 13.76
N ILE A 43 9.08 13.67 12.61
CA ILE A 43 7.81 14.27 12.22
C ILE A 43 6.76 13.17 12.20
N ILE A 44 5.85 13.21 13.17
CA ILE A 44 4.68 12.35 13.23
C ILE A 44 3.49 13.17 12.74
N ARG A 45 2.87 12.72 11.66
CA ARG A 45 1.66 13.28 11.09
C ARG A 45 0.46 12.61 11.76
N ILE A 46 -0.50 13.41 12.19
CA ILE A 46 -1.79 12.95 12.69
C ILE A 46 -2.81 13.30 11.59
N PRO A 47 -3.21 12.34 10.74
CA PRO A 47 -4.22 12.60 9.72
C PRO A 47 -5.55 13.05 10.34
N GLU A 48 -6.36 13.78 9.59
CA GLU A 48 -7.72 14.12 10.01
C GLU A 48 -8.64 12.89 9.95
N ASP A 49 -9.84 12.98 10.57
CA ASP A 49 -10.85 11.93 10.42
C ASP A 49 -11.21 11.75 8.94
N GLY A 50 -11.35 10.49 8.50
CA GLY A 50 -11.73 10.19 7.13
C GLY A 50 -10.61 10.39 6.09
N VAL A 51 -9.38 10.70 6.51
CA VAL A 51 -8.22 10.70 5.61
C VAL A 51 -7.62 9.29 5.55
N GLU A 52 -7.50 8.76 4.33
CA GLU A 52 -6.74 7.53 4.06
C GLU A 52 -5.28 7.88 3.73
N VAL A 53 -4.34 7.05 4.19
CA VAL A 53 -2.90 7.25 3.94
C VAL A 53 -2.34 6.06 3.16
N THR A 54 -1.73 6.35 2.01
CA THR A 54 -1.16 5.36 1.10
C THR A 54 0.36 5.51 1.02
N ILE A 55 1.09 4.39 1.04
CA ILE A 55 2.51 4.32 0.73
C ILE A 55 2.74 3.46 -0.52
N GLY A 56 3.73 3.87 -1.32
CA GLY A 56 4.22 3.10 -2.47
C GLY A 56 4.95 1.81 -2.08
N ASP A 57 5.72 1.27 -3.01
CA ASP A 57 6.45 0.01 -2.87
C ASP A 57 7.19 -0.12 -1.55
N LEU A 58 6.92 -1.18 -0.80
CA LEU A 58 7.59 -1.44 0.47
C LEU A 58 8.95 -2.11 0.28
N HIS A 59 9.25 -2.67 -0.89
CA HIS A 59 10.47 -3.41 -1.22
C HIS A 59 10.81 -4.52 -0.20
N GLY A 60 9.81 -5.17 0.39
CA GLY A 60 9.97 -6.19 1.44
C GLY A 60 10.52 -5.61 2.74
N ASN A 61 10.52 -4.29 2.89
CA ASN A 61 11.25 -3.59 3.92
C ASN A 61 10.39 -3.29 5.16
N ALA A 62 10.38 -4.23 6.12
CA ALA A 62 9.67 -4.06 7.38
C ALA A 62 10.10 -2.82 8.20
N LEU A 63 11.33 -2.31 8.03
CA LEU A 63 11.77 -1.06 8.67
C LEU A 63 11.11 0.16 8.01
N LYS A 64 10.96 0.16 6.68
CA LYS A 64 10.17 1.17 5.94
C LYS A 64 8.70 1.12 6.35
N LEU A 65 8.12 -0.08 6.47
CA LEU A 65 6.76 -0.28 6.96
C LEU A 65 6.59 0.32 8.37
N LEU A 66 7.45 -0.05 9.33
CA LEU A 66 7.36 0.48 10.69
C LEU A 66 7.58 2.01 10.73
N TYR A 67 8.55 2.53 9.98
CA TYR A 67 8.78 3.98 9.87
C TYR A 67 7.53 4.71 9.38
N PHE A 68 6.87 4.17 8.35
CA PHE A 68 5.65 4.71 7.78
C PHE A 68 4.49 4.71 8.78
N LEU A 69 4.29 3.61 9.51
CA LEU A 69 3.23 3.48 10.51
C LEU A 69 3.43 4.45 11.69
N ILE A 70 4.67 4.64 12.15
CA ILE A 70 4.98 5.64 13.19
C ILE A 70 4.79 7.06 12.64
N SER A 71 5.26 7.32 11.42
CA SER A 71 5.20 8.64 10.78
C SER A 71 3.78 9.14 10.55
N ASN A 72 2.78 8.25 10.52
CA ASN A 72 1.36 8.59 10.30
C ASN A 72 0.47 8.21 11.49
N ASP A 73 1.05 8.16 12.69
CA ASP A 73 0.33 7.95 13.94
C ASP A 73 -0.50 6.66 13.98
N VAL A 74 -0.07 5.59 13.29
CA VAL A 74 -0.75 4.28 13.29
C VAL A 74 -0.18 3.38 14.39
N ILE A 75 1.14 3.35 14.52
CA ILE A 75 1.84 2.60 15.56
C ILE A 75 2.74 3.55 16.34
N THR A 76 2.70 3.49 17.68
CA THR A 76 3.69 4.15 18.52
C THR A 76 4.59 3.13 19.21
N VAL A 77 5.90 3.28 19.00
CA VAL A 77 6.95 2.57 19.75
C VAL A 77 7.93 3.58 20.35
N SER A 78 8.64 3.19 21.40
CA SER A 78 9.70 4.03 21.96
C SER A 78 10.88 4.16 20.99
N ARG A 79 11.60 5.28 21.06
CA ARG A 79 12.84 5.51 20.28
C ARG A 79 13.88 4.42 20.53
N GLU A 80 13.94 3.91 21.76
CA GLU A 80 14.84 2.83 22.14
C GLU A 80 14.44 1.51 21.46
N ASN A 81 13.17 1.14 21.49
CA ASN A 81 12.70 -0.07 20.80
C ASN A 81 12.90 0.02 19.28
N TYR A 82 12.66 1.20 18.69
CA TYR A 82 12.94 1.42 17.28
C TYR A 82 14.41 1.19 16.93
N ARG A 83 15.35 1.74 17.72
CA ARG A 83 16.80 1.51 17.54
C ARG A 83 17.16 0.03 17.66
N ARG A 84 16.55 -0.69 18.61
CA ARG A 84 16.73 -2.15 18.75
C ARG A 84 16.26 -2.87 17.50
N PHE A 85 15.10 -2.52 16.97
CA PHE A 85 14.60 -3.13 15.74
C PHE A 85 15.49 -2.81 14.53
N VAL A 86 15.98 -1.57 14.38
CA VAL A 86 16.98 -1.23 13.35
C VAL A 86 18.21 -2.14 13.44
N ALA A 87 18.72 -2.39 14.66
CA ALA A 87 19.87 -3.25 14.87
C ALA A 87 19.56 -4.73 14.54
N ILE A 88 18.36 -5.22 14.91
CA ILE A 88 17.91 -6.59 14.59
C ILE A 88 17.72 -6.75 13.08
N TYR A 89 17.01 -5.82 12.44
CA TYR A 89 16.69 -5.84 11.00
C TYR A 89 17.95 -5.89 10.14
N GLY A 90 19.01 -5.18 10.55
CA GLY A 90 20.31 -5.18 9.86
C GLY A 90 21.16 -6.44 10.07
N LYS A 91 20.76 -7.40 10.92
CA LYS A 91 21.52 -8.63 11.13
C LYS A 91 21.44 -9.55 9.91
N ASN A 92 22.55 -10.25 9.67
CA ASN A 92 22.52 -11.39 8.75
C ASN A 92 21.53 -12.44 9.28
N PRO A 93 20.63 -12.98 8.45
CA PRO A 93 19.67 -14.01 8.84
C PRO A 93 20.30 -15.19 9.58
N GLU A 94 21.48 -15.66 9.17
CA GLU A 94 22.20 -16.77 9.81
C GLU A 94 22.67 -16.44 11.23
N LYS A 95 22.79 -15.15 11.55
CA LYS A 95 23.22 -14.65 12.86
C LYS A 95 22.06 -14.23 13.75
N LEU A 96 20.82 -14.28 13.26
CA LEU A 96 19.64 -14.05 14.11
C LEU A 96 19.52 -15.18 15.14
N THR A 97 19.14 -14.79 16.35
CA THR A 97 18.93 -15.67 17.50
C THR A 97 17.49 -15.59 17.99
N GLU A 98 17.05 -16.57 18.78
CA GLU A 98 15.74 -16.54 19.45
C GLU A 98 15.56 -15.25 20.29
N LYS A 99 16.62 -14.83 21.00
CA LYS A 99 16.61 -13.57 21.76
C LYS A 99 16.32 -12.36 20.89
N ASP A 100 16.81 -12.32 19.65
CA ASP A 100 16.53 -11.22 18.73
C ASP A 100 15.06 -11.17 18.33
N LEU A 101 14.44 -12.34 18.11
CA LEU A 101 13.02 -12.43 17.79
C LEU A 101 12.14 -12.10 18.99
N VAL A 102 12.50 -12.55 20.20
CA VAL A 102 11.82 -12.16 21.45
C VAL A 102 11.85 -10.65 21.63
N LEU A 103 13.01 -10.00 21.46
CA LEU A 103 13.12 -8.54 21.57
C LEU A 103 12.26 -7.79 20.54
N PHE A 104 12.13 -8.34 19.33
CA PHE A 104 11.24 -7.79 18.32
C PHE A 104 9.76 -7.91 18.73
N HIS A 105 9.35 -9.06 19.26
CA HIS A 105 7.97 -9.27 19.74
C HIS A 105 7.66 -8.41 20.97
N ASP A 106 8.55 -8.34 21.95
CA ASP A 106 8.40 -7.47 23.12
C ASP A 106 8.17 -6.01 22.71
N MET A 107 8.84 -5.56 21.64
CA MET A 107 8.60 -4.23 21.07
C MET A 107 7.19 -4.11 20.49
N LEU A 108 6.76 -5.08 19.65
CA LEU A 108 5.45 -5.03 19.00
C LEU A 108 4.31 -5.15 20.02
N ASP A 109 4.46 -5.98 21.04
CA ASP A 109 3.48 -6.16 22.11
C ASP A 109 3.32 -4.88 22.92
N ALA A 110 4.44 -4.21 23.25
CA ALA A 110 4.43 -2.93 23.94
C ALA A 110 3.96 -1.75 23.07
N ALA A 111 3.83 -1.92 21.75
CA ALA A 111 3.41 -0.86 20.85
C ALA A 111 1.91 -0.54 21.03
N SER A 112 1.57 0.75 21.08
CA SER A 112 0.17 1.20 20.98
C SER A 112 -0.22 1.39 19.52
N VAL A 113 -1.48 1.10 19.21
CA VAL A 113 -2.03 1.15 17.85
C VAL A 113 -3.20 2.12 17.81
N ASN A 114 -3.20 3.01 16.83
CA ASN A 114 -4.31 3.89 16.51
C ASN A 114 -5.05 3.33 15.29
N THR A 115 -6.35 3.13 15.42
CA THR A 115 -7.22 2.51 14.40
C THR A 115 -8.05 3.53 13.63
N ARG A 116 -7.85 4.84 13.89
CA ARG A 116 -8.65 5.93 13.33
C ARG A 116 -8.53 6.06 11.81
N HIS A 117 -7.39 5.67 11.23
CA HIS A 117 -7.08 5.91 9.84
C HIS A 117 -7.00 4.61 9.06
N LYS A 118 -7.55 4.62 7.84
CA LYS A 118 -7.33 3.54 6.88
C LYS A 118 -5.98 3.73 6.20
N ILE A 119 -5.26 2.63 6.05
CA ILE A 119 -3.92 2.59 5.47
C ILE A 119 -3.93 1.77 4.18
N ARG A 120 -3.11 2.13 3.21
CA ARG A 120 -2.96 1.34 1.98
C ARG A 120 -1.49 1.17 1.60
N PHE A 121 -1.16 -0.06 1.22
CA PHE A 121 0.15 -0.44 0.73
C PHE A 121 0.05 -0.76 -0.75
N LEU A 122 0.84 -0.12 -1.61
CA LEU A 122 0.81 -0.36 -3.07
C LEU A 122 1.57 -1.63 -3.51
N GLY A 123 1.85 -2.54 -2.58
CA GLY A 123 2.48 -3.82 -2.85
C GLY A 123 3.99 -3.82 -2.63
N ASP A 124 4.65 -4.81 -3.23
CA ASP A 124 6.06 -5.16 -3.02
C ASP A 124 6.43 -5.24 -1.53
N ASP A 125 5.50 -5.74 -0.71
CA ASP A 125 5.60 -5.79 0.75
C ASP A 125 6.17 -7.10 1.28
N LEU A 126 5.99 -8.18 0.51
CA LEU A 126 6.58 -9.51 0.73
C LEU A 126 7.34 -9.98 -0.51
N CYS A 127 8.22 -10.97 -0.33
CA CYS A 127 9.00 -11.59 -1.40
C CYS A 127 9.82 -10.60 -2.25
N ASP A 128 10.46 -9.63 -1.60
CA ASP A 128 11.26 -8.59 -2.27
C ASP A 128 12.65 -8.45 -1.61
N ARG A 129 13.31 -7.31 -1.78
CA ARG A 129 14.71 -7.02 -1.47
C ARG A 129 14.96 -6.82 0.00
N GLY A 130 13.93 -6.67 0.83
CA GLY A 130 14.09 -6.45 2.26
C GLY A 130 14.74 -7.64 2.97
N MET A 131 14.86 -7.51 4.29
CA MET A 131 15.66 -8.45 5.08
C MET A 131 14.91 -9.72 5.46
N ASN A 132 13.62 -9.63 5.81
CA ASN A 132 12.84 -10.80 6.23
C ASN A 132 11.33 -10.53 6.24
N ASP A 133 10.55 -11.36 5.54
CA ASP A 133 9.09 -11.25 5.47
C ASP A 133 8.42 -11.53 6.83
N TYR A 134 9.08 -12.26 7.73
CA TYR A 134 8.58 -12.53 9.07
C TYR A 134 8.22 -11.24 9.84
N TYR A 135 9.04 -10.20 9.69
CA TYR A 135 8.81 -8.93 10.36
C TYR A 135 7.59 -8.20 9.79
N THR A 136 7.43 -8.20 8.46
CA THR A 136 6.27 -7.62 7.78
C THR A 136 4.98 -8.31 8.22
N LEU A 137 4.96 -9.64 8.17
CA LEU A 137 3.80 -10.45 8.60
C LEU A 137 3.44 -10.23 10.07
N SER A 138 4.44 -10.12 10.96
CA SER A 138 4.22 -9.83 12.38
C SER A 138 3.61 -8.44 12.61
N ILE A 139 4.03 -7.44 11.83
CA ILE A 139 3.45 -6.09 11.89
C ILE A 139 2.00 -6.12 11.38
N TYR A 140 1.72 -6.79 10.25
CA TYR A 140 0.34 -6.94 9.77
C TYR A 140 -0.57 -7.66 10.76
N LYS A 141 -0.08 -8.74 11.38
CA LYS A 141 -0.81 -9.41 12.47
C LYS A 141 -1.18 -8.45 13.60
N LYS A 142 -0.25 -7.58 14.02
CA LYS A 142 -0.51 -6.57 15.05
C LYS A 142 -1.57 -5.55 14.60
N LEU A 143 -1.48 -5.06 13.36
CA LEU A 143 -2.46 -4.12 12.80
C LEU A 143 -3.86 -4.72 12.72
N ASP A 144 -3.98 -5.92 12.17
CA ASP A 144 -5.26 -6.62 12.03
C ASP A 144 -5.87 -6.98 13.38
N THR A 145 -5.06 -7.52 14.31
CA THR A 145 -5.53 -7.84 15.67
C THR A 145 -6.04 -6.61 16.41
N ALA A 146 -5.44 -5.44 16.17
CA ALA A 146 -5.88 -4.18 16.74
C ALA A 146 -7.11 -3.59 16.03
N GLY A 147 -7.52 -4.12 14.88
CA GLY A 147 -8.65 -3.61 14.09
C GLY A 147 -8.32 -2.38 13.24
N VAL A 148 -7.07 -2.21 12.83
CA VAL A 148 -6.70 -1.17 11.84
C VAL A 148 -7.28 -1.56 10.48
N ALA A 149 -7.98 -0.63 9.84
CA ALA A 149 -8.42 -0.83 8.46
C ALA A 149 -7.22 -0.66 7.52
N PHE A 150 -6.91 -1.68 6.73
CA PHE A 150 -5.90 -1.54 5.68
C PHE A 150 -6.14 -2.45 4.47
N ASP A 151 -5.66 -1.99 3.32
CA ASP A 151 -5.62 -2.75 2.07
C ASP A 151 -4.15 -2.95 1.64
N ILE A 152 -3.87 -4.08 1.01
CA ILE A 152 -2.61 -4.39 0.34
C ILE A 152 -2.92 -4.61 -1.14
N VAL A 153 -2.46 -3.71 -2.00
CA VAL A 153 -2.66 -3.86 -3.45
C VAL A 153 -1.76 -5.00 -3.94
N LEU A 154 -2.33 -5.98 -4.64
CA LEU A 154 -1.58 -7.11 -5.17
C LEU A 154 -0.54 -6.61 -6.19
N SER A 155 0.70 -7.04 -5.98
CA SER A 155 1.88 -6.72 -6.80
C SER A 155 2.42 -7.98 -7.47
N ASN A 156 3.39 -7.82 -8.36
CA ASN A 156 4.13 -8.94 -8.92
C ASN A 156 4.94 -9.71 -7.85
N HIS A 157 5.56 -9.03 -6.88
CA HIS A 157 6.24 -9.70 -5.76
C HIS A 157 5.26 -10.37 -4.80
N GLY A 158 4.12 -9.73 -4.53
CA GLY A 158 3.01 -10.35 -3.81
C GLY A 158 2.52 -11.64 -4.49
N HIS A 159 2.39 -11.64 -5.82
CA HIS A 159 2.07 -12.84 -6.59
C HIS A 159 3.14 -13.93 -6.45
N PHE A 160 4.44 -13.59 -6.46
CA PHE A 160 5.51 -14.58 -6.19
C PHE A 160 5.42 -15.19 -4.79
N PHE A 161 5.10 -14.38 -3.78
CA PHE A 161 4.85 -14.90 -2.43
C PHE A 161 3.70 -15.90 -2.43
N LEU A 162 2.60 -15.59 -3.13
CA LEU A 162 1.47 -16.51 -3.28
C LEU A 162 1.85 -17.77 -4.05
N THR A 163 2.67 -17.69 -5.09
CA THR A 163 3.21 -18.87 -5.78
C THR A 163 3.99 -19.80 -4.84
N ALA A 164 4.72 -19.26 -3.86
CA ALA A 164 5.41 -20.06 -2.85
C ALA A 164 4.43 -20.71 -1.84
N LEU A 165 3.36 -20.00 -1.50
CA LEU A 165 2.29 -20.45 -0.60
C LEU A 165 1.41 -21.53 -1.22
N GLU A 166 1.06 -21.42 -2.50
CA GLU A 166 0.09 -22.27 -3.21
C GLU A 166 0.70 -23.57 -3.77
N ARG A 167 1.93 -23.90 -3.40
CA ARG A 167 2.55 -25.19 -3.72
C ARG A 167 1.88 -26.30 -2.91
N ASP A 168 1.92 -27.53 -3.42
CA ASP A 168 1.47 -28.73 -2.68
C ASP A 168 2.05 -28.79 -1.25
N GLU A 169 3.33 -28.39 -1.14
CA GLU A 169 4.00 -28.12 0.12
C GLU A 169 4.48 -26.66 0.10
N PRO A 170 3.83 -25.74 0.86
CA PRO A 170 4.21 -24.34 0.91
C PRO A 170 5.69 -24.18 1.25
N SER A 171 6.47 -23.42 0.47
CA SER A 171 7.93 -23.40 0.58
C SER A 171 8.49 -21.98 0.44
N PHE A 172 8.92 -21.39 1.54
CA PHE A 172 9.45 -20.00 1.57
C PHE A 172 10.96 -19.91 1.28
N ASP A 173 11.58 -21.00 0.88
CA ASP A 173 12.91 -21.07 0.27
C ASP A 173 12.84 -21.18 -1.27
N TYR A 174 11.63 -21.26 -1.84
CA TYR A 174 11.42 -21.30 -3.27
C TYR A 174 11.77 -19.97 -3.92
N ASN A 175 12.65 -20.00 -4.93
CA ASN A 175 12.97 -18.82 -5.73
C ASN A 175 12.18 -18.83 -7.06
N PRO A 176 11.24 -17.88 -7.28
CA PRO A 176 10.44 -17.82 -8.51
C PRO A 176 11.28 -17.56 -9.78
N TYR A 177 12.50 -17.04 -9.63
CA TYR A 177 13.43 -16.82 -10.74
C TYR A 177 14.34 -18.02 -11.05
N GLY A 178 14.25 -19.09 -10.25
CA GLY A 178 15.15 -20.24 -10.29
C GLY A 178 16.34 -20.11 -9.33
N GLU A 179 16.89 -21.25 -8.91
CA GLU A 179 17.98 -21.32 -7.93
C GLU A 179 19.18 -20.44 -8.31
N GLY A 180 19.69 -19.66 -7.35
CA GLY A 180 20.83 -18.76 -7.53
C GLY A 180 20.56 -17.52 -8.41
N ARG A 181 19.37 -17.38 -8.99
CA ARG A 181 19.03 -16.24 -9.87
C ARG A 181 18.26 -15.19 -9.11
N HIS A 182 18.72 -13.94 -9.17
CA HIS A 182 18.02 -12.79 -8.60
C HIS A 182 17.60 -12.96 -7.13
N GLU A 183 18.33 -13.72 -6.32
CA GLU A 183 17.98 -13.94 -4.91
C GLU A 183 17.89 -12.63 -4.12
N SER A 184 18.66 -11.62 -4.48
CA SER A 184 18.56 -10.29 -3.89
C SER A 184 17.20 -9.63 -4.10
N THR A 185 16.47 -10.03 -5.14
CA THR A 185 15.17 -9.48 -5.54
C THR A 185 14.01 -10.15 -4.80
N VAL A 186 14.22 -11.32 -4.17
CA VAL A 186 13.20 -12.05 -3.38
C VAL A 186 13.72 -12.39 -1.98
N ARG A 187 14.74 -11.65 -1.54
CA ARG A 187 15.56 -11.89 -0.35
C ARG A 187 14.74 -12.03 0.92
N SER A 188 13.70 -11.21 1.09
CA SER A 188 12.92 -11.17 2.32
C SER A 188 12.16 -12.47 2.58
N MET A 189 11.59 -13.10 1.55
CA MET A 189 10.94 -14.41 1.65
C MET A 189 11.96 -15.51 1.91
N LEU A 190 13.04 -15.57 1.12
CA LEU A 190 14.09 -16.58 1.29
C LEU A 190 14.69 -16.58 2.69
N ASN A 191 14.85 -15.39 3.28
CA ASN A 191 15.34 -15.26 4.64
C ASN A 191 14.32 -15.65 5.70
N MET A 192 13.02 -15.51 5.45
CA MET A 192 11.98 -16.11 6.29
C MET A 192 12.07 -17.64 6.24
N GLY A 193 12.25 -18.23 5.04
CA GLY A 193 12.51 -19.66 4.86
C GLY A 193 13.68 -20.17 5.71
N LYS A 194 14.77 -19.40 5.82
CA LYS A 194 15.92 -19.72 6.68
C LYS A 194 15.58 -19.72 8.18
N LEU A 195 14.72 -18.80 8.64
CA LEU A 195 14.28 -18.80 10.05
C LEU A 195 13.47 -20.06 10.37
N ILE A 196 12.59 -20.47 9.45
CA ILE A 196 11.79 -21.70 9.56
C ILE A 196 12.72 -22.92 9.61
N ALA A 197 13.65 -23.03 8.66
CA ALA A 197 14.58 -24.17 8.58
C ALA A 197 15.47 -24.30 9.83
N ARG A 198 15.78 -23.18 10.48
CA ARG A 198 16.57 -23.13 11.72
C ARG A 198 15.71 -23.32 12.98
N GLY A 199 14.40 -23.49 12.86
CA GLY A 199 13.49 -23.65 14.00
C GLY A 199 13.35 -22.41 14.87
N LEU A 200 13.71 -21.23 14.35
CA LEU A 200 13.56 -19.96 15.09
C LEU A 200 12.13 -19.42 15.06
N VAL A 201 11.34 -19.86 14.07
CA VAL A 201 9.92 -19.52 13.91
C VAL A 201 9.18 -20.77 13.44
N ASP A 202 7.96 -20.98 13.94
CA ASP A 202 7.13 -22.11 13.51
C ASP A 202 6.48 -21.79 12.15
N LYS A 203 6.63 -22.71 11.18
CA LYS A 203 5.98 -22.62 9.86
C LYS A 203 4.46 -22.54 9.99
N ARG A 204 3.87 -23.26 10.95
CA ARG A 204 2.41 -23.29 11.17
C ARG A 204 1.90 -21.93 11.60
N ASP A 205 2.60 -21.27 12.52
CA ASP A 205 2.25 -19.93 12.97
C ASP A 205 2.33 -18.90 11.83
N ILE A 206 3.31 -19.05 10.94
CA ILE A 206 3.43 -18.22 9.73
C ILE A 206 2.26 -18.47 8.78
N LEU A 207 1.93 -19.73 8.49
CA LEU A 207 0.82 -20.07 7.61
C LEU A 207 -0.53 -19.60 8.16
N ASP A 208 -0.76 -19.78 9.46
CA ASP A 208 -1.94 -19.24 10.15
C ASP A 208 -2.00 -17.72 10.04
N THR A 209 -0.85 -17.06 10.23
CA THR A 209 -0.78 -15.60 10.14
C THR A 209 -1.12 -15.10 8.75
N ILE A 210 -0.58 -15.76 7.72
CA ILE A 210 -0.86 -15.45 6.32
C ILE A 210 -2.36 -15.62 6.06
N GLN A 211 -2.92 -16.77 6.44
CA GLN A 211 -4.31 -17.12 6.17
C GLN A 211 -5.31 -16.16 6.83
N THR A 212 -5.03 -15.76 8.07
CA THR A 212 -6.02 -15.07 8.91
C THR A 212 -5.82 -13.55 8.99
N GLN A 213 -4.59 -13.05 8.76
CA GLN A 213 -4.27 -11.62 8.89
C GLN A 213 -3.62 -10.98 7.64
N TYR A 214 -3.27 -11.73 6.60
CA TYR A 214 -2.70 -11.15 5.37
C TYR A 214 -3.66 -11.27 4.17
N LEU A 215 -4.08 -12.49 3.80
CA LEU A 215 -4.80 -12.73 2.54
C LEU A 215 -6.10 -11.93 2.41
N LYS A 216 -6.83 -11.71 3.51
CA LYS A 216 -8.07 -10.93 3.55
C LYS A 216 -7.93 -9.45 3.21
N HIS A 217 -6.71 -8.92 3.24
CA HIS A 217 -6.43 -7.51 2.95
C HIS A 217 -5.97 -7.29 1.50
N LEU A 218 -5.76 -8.35 0.72
CA LEU A 218 -5.33 -8.23 -0.67
C LEU A 218 -6.47 -7.75 -1.58
N VAL A 219 -6.18 -6.72 -2.39
CA VAL A 219 -7.10 -6.13 -3.37
C VAL A 219 -6.44 -5.95 -4.74
N LEU A 220 -7.23 -6.00 -5.81
CA LEU A 220 -6.81 -5.70 -7.18
C LEU A 220 -8.02 -5.25 -8.04
N PRO A 221 -8.15 -3.95 -8.40
CA PRO A 221 -7.41 -2.80 -7.85
C PRO A 221 -7.96 -2.37 -6.48
N GLY A 222 -7.22 -1.55 -5.75
CA GLY A 222 -7.79 -0.75 -4.68
C GLY A 222 -8.50 0.49 -5.25
N TYR A 223 -9.53 1.02 -4.59
CA TYR A 223 -10.14 2.29 -4.99
C TYR A 223 -10.85 3.00 -3.84
N VAL A 224 -11.07 4.30 -4.00
CA VAL A 224 -11.90 5.15 -3.10
C VAL A 224 -12.78 6.04 -3.96
N LEU A 225 -14.02 6.26 -3.52
CA LEU A 225 -14.98 7.14 -4.19
C LEU A 225 -15.12 8.47 -3.45
N ASN A 226 -15.25 9.56 -4.20
CA ASN A 226 -15.81 10.82 -3.73
C ASN A 226 -17.11 11.11 -4.47
N GLU A 227 -18.23 10.69 -3.88
CA GLU A 227 -19.54 10.87 -4.49
C GLU A 227 -19.89 12.35 -4.68
N LYS A 228 -19.44 13.24 -3.80
CA LYS A 228 -19.72 14.68 -3.90
C LYS A 228 -19.01 15.32 -5.09
N LYS A 229 -17.76 14.92 -5.36
CA LYS A 229 -16.95 15.41 -6.47
C LYS A 229 -17.13 14.61 -7.76
N GLN A 230 -17.91 13.52 -7.72
CA GLN A 230 -18.00 12.55 -8.82
C GLN A 230 -16.61 12.09 -9.26
N GLU A 231 -15.77 11.69 -8.30
CA GLU A 231 -14.38 11.29 -8.54
C GLU A 231 -14.10 9.90 -7.96
N ILE A 232 -13.24 9.14 -8.62
CA ILE A 232 -12.66 7.90 -8.13
C ILE A 232 -11.14 7.99 -8.13
N THR A 233 -10.51 7.59 -7.03
CA THR A 233 -9.07 7.36 -6.98
C THR A 233 -8.80 5.86 -7.07
N ILE A 234 -8.02 5.43 -8.06
CA ILE A 234 -7.64 4.04 -8.31
C ILE A 234 -6.23 3.81 -7.80
N TYR A 235 -6.03 2.74 -7.03
CA TYR A 235 -4.74 2.34 -6.48
C TYR A 235 -4.30 1.03 -7.13
N SER A 236 -3.12 1.05 -7.71
CA SER A 236 -2.51 -0.10 -8.37
C SER A 236 -1.03 -0.19 -8.02
N HIS A 237 -0.47 -1.39 -8.07
CA HIS A 237 0.97 -1.56 -7.93
C HIS A 237 1.68 -1.02 -9.18
N ALA A 238 1.37 -1.59 -10.34
CA ALA A 238 1.87 -1.12 -11.62
C ALA A 238 0.96 -0.02 -12.22
N PRO A 239 1.52 0.90 -13.03
CA PRO A 239 0.75 1.85 -13.82
C PRO A 239 -0.31 1.18 -14.71
N LEU A 240 -1.55 1.64 -14.63
CA LEU A 240 -2.68 1.12 -15.41
C LEU A 240 -3.66 2.23 -15.79
N ASP A 241 -4.65 1.88 -16.62
CA ASP A 241 -5.81 2.71 -16.94
C ASP A 241 -7.13 1.91 -16.86
N LEU A 242 -8.26 2.54 -17.21
CA LEU A 242 -9.56 1.88 -17.20
C LEU A 242 -9.69 0.80 -18.28
N ALA A 243 -9.01 0.94 -19.42
CA ALA A 243 -9.06 -0.03 -20.51
C ALA A 243 -8.39 -1.34 -20.10
N MET A 244 -7.27 -1.28 -19.37
CA MET A 244 -6.62 -2.45 -18.79
C MET A 244 -7.53 -3.18 -17.79
N LEU A 245 -8.24 -2.45 -16.94
CA LEU A 245 -9.20 -3.05 -15.98
C LEU A 245 -10.43 -3.63 -16.69
N ALA A 246 -10.88 -3.02 -17.79
CA ALA A 246 -11.93 -3.58 -18.64
C ALA A 246 -11.50 -4.89 -19.30
N ALA A 247 -10.27 -4.93 -19.84
CA ALA A 247 -9.69 -6.14 -20.41
C ALA A 247 -9.51 -7.25 -19.36
N LEU A 248 -9.10 -6.89 -18.13
CA LEU A 248 -9.05 -7.84 -17.02
C LEU A 248 -10.45 -8.38 -16.69
N ALA A 249 -11.47 -7.53 -16.56
CA ALA A 249 -12.83 -7.99 -16.31
C ALA A 249 -13.32 -8.94 -17.43
N GLU A 250 -13.03 -8.65 -18.70
CA GLU A 250 -13.34 -9.54 -19.82
C GLU A 250 -12.63 -10.90 -19.68
N ASP A 251 -11.34 -10.91 -19.33
CA ASP A 251 -10.57 -12.15 -19.14
C ASP A 251 -11.10 -12.99 -17.96
N LEU A 252 -11.65 -12.32 -16.94
CA LEU A 252 -12.34 -12.93 -15.80
C LEU A 252 -13.80 -13.30 -16.11
N ASN A 253 -14.29 -13.03 -17.31
CA ASN A 253 -15.69 -13.21 -17.72
C ASN A 253 -16.69 -12.46 -16.80
N LEU A 254 -16.35 -11.22 -16.44
CA LEU A 254 -17.12 -10.33 -15.60
C LEU A 254 -17.66 -9.14 -16.41
N PRO A 255 -18.84 -8.60 -16.08
CA PRO A 255 -19.32 -7.38 -16.69
C PRO A 255 -18.44 -6.20 -16.26
N PHE A 256 -18.01 -5.39 -17.23
CA PHE A 256 -17.38 -4.10 -16.98
C PHE A 256 -18.33 -2.98 -17.42
N ARG A 257 -18.72 -2.13 -16.47
CA ARG A 257 -19.64 -1.01 -16.68
C ARG A 257 -19.00 0.23 -16.10
N ASP A 258 -18.84 1.25 -16.93
CA ASP A 258 -18.15 2.48 -16.55
C ASP A 258 -18.97 3.71 -16.98
N SER A 259 -20.30 3.56 -17.11
CA SER A 259 -21.23 4.64 -17.49
C SER A 259 -21.28 5.77 -16.47
N ASP A 260 -21.12 5.42 -15.20
CA ASP A 260 -21.17 6.29 -14.05
C ASP A 260 -20.29 5.71 -12.92
N LEU A 261 -20.04 6.52 -11.89
CA LEU A 261 -19.14 6.19 -10.79
C LEU A 261 -19.57 4.92 -10.04
N LYS A 262 -20.88 4.72 -9.85
CA LYS A 262 -21.41 3.58 -9.12
C LYS A 262 -21.24 2.30 -9.91
N SER A 263 -21.60 2.32 -11.20
CA SER A 263 -21.42 1.18 -12.10
C SER A 263 -19.94 0.78 -12.23
N LEU A 264 -19.04 1.77 -12.25
CA LEU A 264 -17.59 1.53 -12.26
C LEU A 264 -17.12 0.85 -10.97
N ALA A 265 -17.57 1.33 -9.82
CA ALA A 265 -17.28 0.70 -8.53
C ALA A 265 -17.79 -0.75 -8.46
N GLU A 266 -19.02 -1.02 -8.93
CA GLU A 266 -19.57 -2.39 -9.01
C GLU A 266 -18.72 -3.32 -9.89
N SER A 267 -18.10 -2.79 -10.95
CA SER A 267 -17.18 -3.52 -11.81
C SER A 267 -15.88 -3.87 -11.08
N PHE A 268 -15.30 -2.91 -10.35
CA PHE A 268 -14.11 -3.12 -9.53
C PHE A 268 -14.37 -4.09 -8.38
N ASP A 269 -15.55 -4.04 -7.77
CA ASP A 269 -15.98 -5.03 -6.77
C ASP A 269 -16.10 -6.42 -7.38
N GLY A 270 -16.56 -6.53 -8.63
CA GLY A 270 -16.60 -7.79 -9.37
C GLY A 270 -15.21 -8.40 -9.52
N ILE A 271 -14.25 -7.61 -10.01
CA ILE A 271 -12.85 -8.03 -10.17
C ILE A 271 -12.27 -8.45 -8.80
N ASN A 272 -12.41 -7.58 -7.79
CA ASN A 272 -11.91 -7.85 -6.44
C ASN A 272 -12.49 -9.13 -5.85
N ARG A 273 -13.80 -9.38 -5.98
CA ARG A 273 -14.41 -10.63 -5.50
C ARG A 273 -13.81 -11.86 -6.18
N GLN A 274 -13.62 -11.83 -7.50
CA GLN A 274 -13.07 -12.97 -8.25
C GLN A 274 -11.62 -13.25 -7.88
N ILE A 275 -10.79 -12.21 -7.84
CA ILE A 275 -9.37 -12.32 -7.44
C ILE A 275 -9.26 -12.78 -5.99
N HIS A 276 -10.06 -12.20 -5.09
CA HIS A 276 -10.08 -12.57 -3.68
C HIS A 276 -10.51 -14.02 -3.48
N GLN A 277 -11.50 -14.51 -4.25
CA GLN A 277 -11.89 -15.91 -4.23
C GLN A 277 -10.73 -16.83 -4.59
N TRP A 278 -9.95 -16.51 -5.63
CA TRP A 278 -8.78 -17.30 -6.03
C TRP A 278 -7.68 -17.28 -4.96
N ILE A 279 -7.40 -16.11 -4.38
CA ILE A 279 -6.42 -15.96 -3.30
C ILE A 279 -6.81 -16.83 -2.10
N MET A 280 -8.07 -16.73 -1.63
CA MET A 280 -8.54 -17.47 -0.46
C MET A 280 -8.66 -18.98 -0.72
N ALA A 281 -8.79 -19.39 -1.98
CA ALA A 281 -8.79 -20.79 -2.40
C ALA A 281 -7.40 -21.36 -2.69
N HIS A 282 -6.33 -20.55 -2.59
CA HIS A 282 -4.96 -20.91 -2.97
C HIS A 282 -4.83 -21.35 -4.44
N THR A 283 -5.57 -20.69 -5.35
CA THR A 283 -5.57 -21.02 -6.79
C THR A 283 -5.17 -19.85 -7.69
N LEU A 284 -4.72 -18.72 -7.15
CA LEU A 284 -4.40 -17.54 -7.96
C LEU A 284 -3.26 -17.82 -8.95
N THR A 285 -2.20 -18.50 -8.53
CA THR A 285 -1.05 -18.85 -9.38
C THR A 285 -1.46 -19.75 -10.54
N ALA A 286 -2.36 -20.70 -10.30
CA ALA A 286 -2.85 -21.61 -11.34
C ALA A 286 -3.64 -20.82 -12.40
N HIS A 287 -4.59 -19.99 -11.98
CA HIS A 287 -5.36 -19.14 -12.89
C HIS A 287 -4.50 -18.10 -13.62
N TYR A 288 -3.54 -17.48 -12.91
CA TYR A 288 -2.57 -16.57 -13.52
C TYR A 288 -1.81 -17.25 -14.66
N ARG A 289 -1.30 -18.47 -14.43
CA ARG A 289 -0.57 -19.23 -15.44
C ARG A 289 -1.45 -19.60 -16.63
N GLU A 290 -2.64 -20.14 -16.37
CA GLU A 290 -3.59 -20.55 -17.42
C GLU A 290 -3.96 -19.37 -18.32
N LEU A 291 -4.34 -18.23 -17.74
CA LEU A 291 -4.66 -17.02 -18.50
C LEU A 291 -3.46 -16.54 -19.29
N LYS A 292 -2.27 -16.51 -18.68
CA LYS A 292 -1.04 -16.07 -19.34
C LYS A 292 -0.68 -16.95 -20.54
N GLU A 293 -0.71 -18.27 -20.37
CA GLU A 293 -0.43 -19.22 -21.45
C GLU A 293 -1.44 -19.07 -22.60
N LYS A 294 -2.74 -18.94 -22.29
CA LYS A 294 -3.80 -18.73 -23.27
C LYS A 294 -3.59 -17.47 -24.13
N HIS A 295 -3.15 -16.35 -23.53
CA HIS A 295 -2.84 -15.13 -24.26
C HIS A 295 -1.55 -15.24 -25.08
N GLU A 296 -0.53 -15.91 -24.54
CA GLU A 296 0.74 -16.16 -25.25
C GLU A 296 0.54 -17.01 -26.51
N GLU A 297 -0.30 -18.04 -26.46
CA GLU A 297 -0.70 -18.85 -27.63
C GLU A 297 -1.38 -18.01 -28.73
N GLN A 298 -2.02 -16.91 -28.35
CA GLN A 298 -2.68 -15.97 -29.27
C GLN A 298 -1.76 -14.81 -29.70
N GLY A 299 -0.52 -14.76 -29.21
CA GLY A 299 0.42 -13.67 -29.46
C GLY A 299 0.00 -12.34 -28.83
N ARG A 300 -0.73 -12.39 -27.70
CA ARG A 300 -1.23 -11.21 -26.95
C ARG A 300 -0.65 -11.19 -25.55
N SER A 301 -0.72 -10.03 -24.89
CA SER A 301 -0.40 -9.92 -23.47
C SER A 301 -1.59 -10.32 -22.60
N SER A 302 -1.31 -10.87 -21.43
CA SER A 302 -2.35 -11.21 -20.45
C SER A 302 -2.73 -9.97 -19.64
N PRO A 303 -4.02 -9.59 -19.59
CA PRO A 303 -4.47 -8.43 -18.82
C PRO A 303 -4.10 -8.51 -17.33
N LEU A 304 -4.19 -9.70 -16.72
CA LEU A 304 -3.76 -9.88 -15.32
C LEU A 304 -2.25 -9.70 -15.15
N ALA A 305 -1.45 -10.19 -16.09
CA ALA A 305 -0.01 -9.94 -16.09
C ALA A 305 0.30 -8.44 -16.29
N ASP A 306 -0.39 -7.77 -17.21
CA ASP A 306 -0.20 -6.34 -17.47
C ASP A 306 -0.54 -5.50 -16.23
N VAL A 307 -1.66 -5.78 -15.55
CA VAL A 307 -2.04 -5.06 -14.32
C VAL A 307 -0.99 -5.23 -13.19
N LEU A 308 -0.28 -6.37 -13.14
CA LEU A 308 0.77 -6.62 -12.14
C LEU A 308 2.15 -6.10 -12.56
N TRP A 309 2.46 -6.05 -13.86
CA TRP A 309 3.82 -5.84 -14.37
C TRP A 309 4.02 -4.64 -15.28
N ASN A 310 2.95 -3.95 -15.71
CA ASN A 310 3.08 -2.95 -16.76
C ASN A 310 4.14 -1.88 -16.42
N ARG A 311 4.96 -1.56 -17.42
CA ARG A 311 5.95 -0.49 -17.41
C ARG A 311 5.92 0.31 -18.72
N ASN A 312 4.91 0.06 -19.57
CA ASN A 312 4.71 0.79 -20.81
C ASN A 312 3.70 1.91 -20.59
N TYR A 313 4.19 3.14 -20.44
CA TYR A 313 3.36 4.33 -20.22
C TYR A 313 2.70 4.84 -21.50
N THR A 314 3.24 4.49 -22.66
CA THR A 314 2.80 5.04 -23.95
C THR A 314 1.44 4.50 -24.40
N ILE A 315 0.97 3.43 -23.77
CA ILE A 315 -0.31 2.79 -24.07
C ILE A 315 -1.44 3.22 -23.11
N LEU A 316 -1.13 4.04 -22.10
CA LEU A 316 -2.07 4.36 -21.02
C LEU A 316 -2.90 5.61 -21.33
N GLU A 317 -4.22 5.48 -21.25
CA GLU A 317 -5.20 6.57 -21.37
C GLU A 317 -5.72 6.99 -19.99
N ARG A 318 -5.02 7.95 -19.36
CA ARG A 318 -5.26 8.40 -17.96
C ARG A 318 -5.79 9.83 -17.87
N GLU A 319 -6.66 10.24 -18.77
CA GLU A 319 -7.29 11.57 -18.71
C GLU A 319 -8.08 11.73 -17.41
N HIS A 320 -7.89 12.86 -16.70
CA HIS A 320 -8.63 13.13 -15.46
C HIS A 320 -10.15 13.09 -15.66
N HIS A 321 -10.64 13.49 -16.83
CA HIS A 321 -12.05 13.35 -17.23
C HIS A 321 -12.13 12.43 -18.45
N PRO A 322 -12.33 11.12 -18.26
CA PRO A 322 -12.39 10.20 -19.38
C PRO A 322 -13.48 10.60 -20.37
N LYS A 323 -13.17 10.48 -21.67
CA LYS A 323 -14.05 10.95 -22.75
C LYS A 323 -15.46 10.37 -22.63
N GLY A 324 -16.45 11.28 -22.54
CA GLY A 324 -17.87 10.91 -22.48
C GLY A 324 -18.34 10.40 -21.12
N LYS A 325 -17.56 10.58 -20.05
CA LYS A 325 -17.92 10.21 -18.68
C LYS A 325 -18.29 11.43 -17.85
N ALA A 326 -19.19 11.23 -16.89
CA ALA A 326 -19.65 12.28 -15.97
C ALA A 326 -18.85 12.34 -14.66
N TYR A 327 -17.79 11.54 -14.55
CA TYR A 327 -16.92 11.44 -13.39
C TYR A 327 -15.46 11.71 -13.75
N SER A 328 -14.64 11.89 -12.72
CA SER A 328 -13.20 12.11 -12.83
C SER A 328 -12.41 10.93 -12.25
N VAL A 329 -11.19 10.72 -12.73
CA VAL A 329 -10.34 9.59 -12.32
C VAL A 329 -8.94 10.07 -11.95
N SER A 330 -8.52 9.72 -10.73
CA SER A 330 -7.16 9.87 -10.25
C SER A 330 -6.50 8.49 -10.11
N TYR A 331 -5.20 8.41 -10.37
CA TYR A 331 -4.42 7.17 -10.31
C TYR A 331 -3.29 7.32 -9.30
N VAL A 332 -3.10 6.32 -8.45
CA VAL A 332 -2.00 6.28 -7.46
C VAL A 332 -1.28 4.96 -7.62
N HIS A 333 -0.02 5.01 -8.03
CA HIS A 333 0.80 3.83 -8.32
C HIS A 333 2.28 4.10 -8.12
N GLY A 334 3.12 3.09 -8.28
CA GLY A 334 4.56 3.20 -8.12
C GLY A 334 5.34 3.56 -9.39
N HIS A 335 4.90 4.47 -10.26
CA HIS A 335 5.77 5.06 -11.30
C HIS A 335 5.06 6.13 -12.15
N ASP A 336 5.73 7.23 -12.54
CA ASP A 336 5.24 8.30 -13.45
C ASP A 336 4.21 9.24 -12.84
N SER A 337 4.36 10.55 -13.05
CA SER A 337 3.55 11.60 -12.43
C SER A 337 3.00 12.58 -13.46
N THR A 338 1.68 12.79 -13.42
CA THR A 338 0.95 13.85 -14.13
C THR A 338 -0.06 14.49 -13.17
N SER A 339 -0.91 15.41 -13.64
CA SER A 339 -1.82 16.17 -12.75
C SER A 339 -2.80 15.32 -11.94
N ASN A 340 -3.22 14.17 -12.46
CA ASN A 340 -4.15 13.23 -11.81
C ASN A 340 -3.50 11.85 -11.60
N VAL A 341 -2.18 11.77 -11.67
CA VAL A 341 -1.40 10.54 -11.50
C VAL A 341 -0.31 10.79 -10.47
N PHE A 342 -0.41 10.09 -9.34
CA PHE A 342 0.47 10.23 -8.20
C PHE A 342 1.45 9.05 -8.12
N ASP A 343 2.73 9.35 -8.34
CA ASP A 343 3.81 8.37 -8.22
C ASP A 343 4.32 8.27 -6.78
N LEU A 344 4.27 7.07 -6.22
CA LEU A 344 4.83 6.75 -4.91
C LEU A 344 6.07 5.83 -4.97
N ASP A 345 6.54 5.43 -6.15
CA ASP A 345 7.79 4.66 -6.26
C ASP A 345 8.99 5.58 -6.14
N ASN A 346 9.94 5.07 -5.39
CA ASN A 346 11.23 5.66 -5.18
C ASN A 346 12.15 4.58 -4.63
N VAL A 347 13.43 4.90 -4.65
CA VAL A 347 14.45 4.00 -4.14
C VAL A 347 14.46 3.90 -2.62
N PHE A 348 13.71 4.73 -1.87
CA PHE A 348 13.73 4.75 -0.40
C PHE A 348 13.33 3.39 0.15
N GLY A 349 14.25 2.74 0.86
CA GLY A 349 14.08 1.39 1.42
C GLY A 349 14.32 0.23 0.45
N LYS A 350 14.62 0.47 -0.84
CA LYS A 350 14.85 -0.59 -1.87
C LYS A 350 16.11 -1.45 -1.65
N GLY A 351 16.91 -1.11 -0.65
CA GLY A 351 18.08 -1.86 -0.24
C GLY A 351 18.96 -1.07 0.73
N ASP A 352 20.06 -1.68 1.17
CA ASP A 352 20.89 -1.21 2.28
C ASP A 352 21.50 0.20 2.06
N ARG A 353 21.60 0.65 0.81
CA ARG A 353 22.13 1.97 0.43
C ARG A 353 21.07 3.07 0.33
N HIS A 354 19.78 2.72 0.47
CA HIS A 354 18.68 3.65 0.24
C HIS A 354 17.86 3.91 1.51
N HIS A 355 18.51 3.91 2.68
CA HIS A 355 17.87 4.26 3.95
C HIS A 355 17.67 5.76 4.13
N TYR A 356 18.25 6.60 3.28
CA TYR A 356 17.99 8.04 3.22
C TYR A 356 17.40 8.39 1.86
N GLY A 357 16.37 9.24 1.83
CA GLY A 357 15.77 9.69 0.59
C GLY A 357 14.37 10.27 0.75
N PRO A 358 13.67 10.48 -0.38
CA PRO A 358 12.30 10.96 -0.39
C PRO A 358 11.37 9.90 0.19
N TYR A 359 10.77 10.21 1.32
CA TYR A 359 9.60 9.54 1.86
C TYR A 359 8.35 10.22 1.31
N ALA A 360 7.60 9.48 0.51
CA ALA A 360 6.38 9.93 -0.14
C ALA A 360 5.16 9.19 0.42
N VAL A 361 4.09 9.92 0.71
CA VAL A 361 2.78 9.36 1.04
C VAL A 361 1.70 10.09 0.26
N HIS A 362 0.68 9.36 -0.15
CA HIS A 362 -0.52 9.92 -0.76
C HIS A 362 -1.65 9.96 0.26
N LEU A 363 -2.42 11.03 0.26
CA LEU A 363 -3.54 11.26 1.16
C LEU A 363 -4.81 11.42 0.36
N THR A 364 -5.86 10.76 0.84
CA THR A 364 -7.18 10.80 0.18
C THR A 364 -8.20 11.26 1.19
N HIS A 365 -8.86 12.38 0.91
CA HIS A 365 -9.80 13.02 1.81
C HIS A 365 -11.25 12.62 1.46
N SER A 366 -12.00 12.03 2.40
CA SER A 366 -13.40 11.62 2.13
C SER A 366 -14.40 12.77 1.99
#